data_AF-D3RYX3-F1
#
_entry.id   AF-D3RYX3-F1
#
_cell.length_a   1.000
_cell.length_b   1.000
_cell.length_c   1.000
_cell.angle_alpha   90.00
_cell.angle_beta   90.00
_cell.angle_gamma   90.00
#
_symmetry.space_group_name_H-M   'P 1'
#
loop_
_entity.id
_entity.type
_entity.pdbx_description
1 polymer ?
#
loop_
_entity_poly.entity_id
_entity_poly.type
_entity_poly.pdbx_seq_one_letter_code
_entity_poly.pdbx_strand_id
1 'polypeptide(L)'
;MNDKALSPVLGFVLVFAIIIAGIGMVQTLFVPAWMKSEEAKHYFKLKEEFEKLDDKIIEAGNFKYSSLDLPTTLRYSKYPFLMTPNVVSSEVWVEEIGKIRIFVNGSSEPVELPLKLIGLRPNYLYSQMNPEVFVLGCYFSLGEKASLIEPFEIVSDNSAYILVSDLEKAGEQMRFYGNHRAYEEANWVNISLYPEKLDKYGGLLEELKKLLDELNVTSSVGNNFLNFSTKDKVVHLYTASDSEVRLNDLIKQSAVGDGDRFKITLGNSSHDFYTYNETGQQLNYNETFTVSKSNNQEWLAGGTLYITGYTPYSNSIMNVTIEYVYCASPDNNKNDKESCDVDEFDRVTVNTPWRTFSDGYFQFPVTVALAYRVKGGADTQFGMPYWINVTIEDPNGGKTVIPIFIGEEIQPKSGSNSSSSNEEESKKKKSTYND
;
A
#
# COMPACT_ATOMS: atom_id res chain seq x y z
N MET A 1 67.56 35.51 53.18
CA MET A 1 66.17 36.03 53.13
C MET A 1 65.56 35.65 51.79
N ASN A 2 64.79 34.56 51.73
CA ASN A 2 63.96 34.20 50.56
C ASN A 2 62.78 33.28 50.95
N ASP A 3 62.26 33.40 52.18
CA ASP A 3 61.24 32.48 52.73
C ASP A 3 59.77 32.92 52.50
N LYS A 4 59.52 33.86 51.59
CA LYS A 4 58.16 34.43 51.38
C LYS A 4 57.46 34.02 50.07
N ALA A 5 58.05 33.16 49.25
CA ALA A 5 57.47 32.75 47.96
C ALA A 5 56.73 31.39 47.98
N LEU A 6 56.76 30.64 49.09
CA LEU A 6 56.17 29.29 49.19
C LEU A 6 54.63 29.29 49.27
N SER A 7 54.01 30.36 49.77
CA SER A 7 52.55 30.40 50.02
C SER A 7 51.68 30.56 48.75
N PRO A 8 52.02 31.44 47.78
CA PRO A 8 51.24 31.57 46.55
C PRO A 8 51.28 30.33 45.66
N VAL A 9 52.44 29.64 45.59
CA VAL A 9 52.61 28.42 44.79
C VAL A 9 51.76 27.28 45.35
N LEU A 10 51.75 27.10 46.67
CA LEU A 10 50.94 26.08 47.32
C LEU A 10 49.44 26.33 47.11
N GLY A 11 49.00 27.60 47.18
CA GLY A 11 47.63 27.98 46.87
C GLY A 11 47.23 27.66 45.42
N PHE A 12 48.10 27.94 44.45
CA PHE A 12 47.85 27.62 43.04
C PHE A 12 47.72 26.11 42.80
N VAL A 13 48.61 25.30 43.39
CA VAL A 13 48.54 23.83 43.28
C VAL A 13 47.24 23.29 43.87
N LEU A 14 46.80 23.83 45.01
CA LEU A 14 45.54 23.42 45.64
C LEU A 14 44.33 23.77 44.76
N VAL A 15 44.27 24.98 44.20
CA VAL A 15 43.19 25.40 43.29
C VAL A 15 43.18 24.50 42.05
N PHE A 16 44.35 24.21 41.47
CA PHE A 16 44.46 23.31 40.32
C PHE A 16 43.99 21.89 40.64
N ALA A 17 44.32 21.37 41.83
CA ALA A 17 43.84 20.06 42.29
C ALA A 17 42.31 20.03 42.44
N ILE A 18 41.70 21.09 42.98
CA ILE A 18 40.24 21.22 43.09
C ILE A 18 39.59 21.21 41.69
N ILE A 19 40.18 21.92 40.72
CA ILE A 19 39.68 21.94 39.34
C ILE A 19 39.76 20.54 38.71
N ILE A 20 40.89 19.84 38.84
CA ILE A 20 41.04 18.47 38.33
C ILE A 20 40.04 17.52 38.98
N ALA A 21 39.87 17.61 40.31
CA ALA A 21 38.89 16.80 41.03
C ALA A 21 37.46 17.07 40.55
N GLY A 22 37.13 18.35 40.31
CA GLY A 22 35.85 18.75 39.73
C GLY A 22 35.63 18.17 38.33
N ILE A 23 36.63 18.25 37.45
CA ILE A 23 36.59 17.65 36.11
C ILE A 23 36.40 16.13 36.20
N GLY A 24 37.11 15.46 37.12
CA GLY A 24 36.97 14.03 37.35
C GLY A 24 35.55 13.62 37.79
N MET A 25 34.91 14.42 38.64
CA MET A 25 33.53 14.18 39.06
C MET A 25 32.54 14.39 37.91
N VAL A 26 32.73 15.43 37.09
CA VAL A 26 31.92 15.67 35.89
C VAL A 26 32.07 14.53 34.89
N GLN A 27 33.31 14.08 34.65
CA GLN A 27 33.64 12.99 33.73
C GLN A 27 33.02 11.65 34.14
N THR A 28 32.92 11.38 35.44
CA THR A 28 32.43 10.07 35.95
C THR A 28 30.92 10.03 36.12
N LEU A 29 30.27 11.13 36.51
CA LEU A 29 28.83 11.15 36.80
C LEU A 29 28.00 11.77 35.67
N PHE A 30 28.43 12.93 35.18
CA PHE A 30 27.61 13.73 34.28
C PHE A 30 27.78 13.33 32.82
N VAL A 31 29.00 13.03 32.37
CA VAL A 31 29.24 12.59 30.99
C VAL A 31 28.41 11.35 30.65
N PRO A 32 28.44 10.23 31.41
CA PRO A 32 27.60 9.07 31.09
C PRO A 32 26.10 9.39 31.06
N ALA A 33 25.61 10.24 31.96
CA ALA A 33 24.20 10.64 32.01
C ALA A 33 23.80 11.46 30.76
N TRP A 34 24.65 12.37 30.31
CA TRP A 34 24.43 13.13 29.07
C TRP A 34 24.46 12.22 27.85
N MET A 35 25.46 11.34 27.75
CA MET A 35 25.58 10.40 26.64
C MET A 35 24.40 9.43 26.58
N LYS A 36 23.92 8.93 27.72
CA LYS A 36 22.71 8.09 27.81
C LYS A 36 21.46 8.81 27.29
N SER A 37 21.33 10.11 27.57
CA SER A 37 20.23 10.92 27.05
C SER A 37 20.33 11.11 25.52
N GLU A 38 21.53 11.30 24.99
CA GLU A 38 21.76 11.37 23.53
C GLU A 38 21.43 10.03 22.85
N GLU A 39 21.87 8.91 23.41
CA GLU A 39 21.56 7.56 22.92
C GLU A 39 20.05 7.27 22.93
N ALA A 40 19.34 7.66 23.99
CA ALA A 40 17.89 7.51 24.04
C ALA A 40 17.18 8.32 22.95
N LYS A 41 17.57 9.59 22.74
CA LYS A 41 17.01 10.42 21.66
C LYS A 41 17.28 9.82 20.28
N HIS A 42 18.50 9.34 20.08
CA HIS A 42 18.88 8.69 18.83
C HIS A 42 18.09 7.40 18.59
N TYR A 43 17.92 6.58 19.63
CA TYR A 43 17.12 5.36 19.57
C TYR A 43 15.67 5.64 19.18
N PHE A 44 15.00 6.62 19.80
CA PHE A 44 13.61 6.94 19.44
C PHE A 44 13.50 7.41 17.99
N LYS A 45 14.45 8.21 17.51
CA LYS A 45 14.48 8.62 16.10
C LYS A 45 14.69 7.42 15.16
N LEU A 46 15.62 6.55 15.50
CA LEU A 46 15.93 5.36 14.71
C LEU A 46 14.75 4.38 14.67
N LYS A 47 14.06 4.22 15.81
CA LYS A 47 12.83 3.46 15.95
C LYS A 47 11.71 4.04 15.11
N GLU A 48 11.44 5.34 15.21
CA GLU A 48 10.42 6.04 14.40
C GLU A 48 10.66 5.87 12.89
N GLU A 49 11.91 5.98 12.42
CA GLU A 49 12.22 5.74 11.01
C GLU A 49 12.09 4.26 10.62
N PHE A 50 12.45 3.34 11.52
CA PHE A 50 12.31 1.92 11.26
C PHE A 50 10.84 1.44 11.31
N GLU A 51 9.98 2.10 12.07
CA GLU A 51 8.54 1.83 12.09
C GLU A 51 7.89 2.12 10.73
N LYS A 52 8.41 3.09 9.93
CA LYS A 52 7.94 3.40 8.57
C LYS A 52 8.36 2.38 7.51
N LEU A 53 8.91 1.24 7.91
CA LEU A 53 9.43 0.23 7.00
C LEU A 53 8.32 -0.43 6.18
N ASP A 54 7.16 -0.66 6.77
CA ASP A 54 5.96 -1.14 6.12
C ASP A 54 5.49 -0.21 5.00
N ASP A 55 5.36 1.10 5.28
CA ASP A 55 5.00 2.13 4.30
C ASP A 55 5.93 2.10 3.10
N LYS A 56 7.24 1.93 3.35
CA LYS A 56 8.26 1.88 2.28
C LYS A 56 8.18 0.59 1.46
N ILE A 57 7.81 -0.52 2.07
CA ILE A 57 7.56 -1.78 1.34
C ILE A 57 6.30 -1.64 0.47
N ILE A 58 5.24 -1.03 0.99
CA ILE A 58 4.00 -0.78 0.25
C ILE A 58 4.27 0.19 -0.92
N GLU A 59 4.98 1.30 -0.65
CA GLU A 59 5.41 2.27 -1.65
C GLU A 59 6.22 1.60 -2.75
N ALA A 60 7.19 0.76 -2.39
CA ALA A 60 7.96 -0.01 -3.38
C ALA A 60 7.04 -0.93 -4.20
N GLY A 61 6.08 -1.61 -3.55
CA GLY A 61 5.11 -2.47 -4.24
C GLY A 61 4.29 -1.72 -5.30
N ASN A 62 3.96 -0.46 -5.02
CA ASN A 62 3.18 0.40 -5.91
C ASN A 62 4.04 1.11 -6.98
N PHE A 63 5.25 1.54 -6.63
CA PHE A 63 6.09 2.42 -7.46
C PHE A 63 7.39 1.74 -7.93
N LYS A 64 7.51 0.42 -7.79
CA LYS A 64 8.68 -0.45 -8.06
C LYS A 64 9.91 -0.20 -7.19
N TYR A 65 10.08 1.00 -6.67
CA TYR A 65 11.24 1.36 -5.88
C TYR A 65 10.85 2.25 -4.73
N SER A 66 11.39 1.95 -3.55
CA SER A 66 11.43 2.87 -2.42
C SER A 66 12.76 2.73 -1.68
N SER A 67 13.10 3.75 -0.89
CA SER A 67 14.29 3.75 -0.05
C SER A 67 13.96 4.27 1.34
N LEU A 68 14.47 3.57 2.35
CA LEU A 68 14.45 4.01 3.74
C LEU A 68 15.88 4.38 4.16
N ASP A 69 16.03 5.60 4.67
CA ASP A 69 17.29 6.12 5.21
C ASP A 69 17.26 5.98 6.73
N LEU A 70 18.10 5.10 7.27
CA LEU A 70 18.17 4.86 8.71
C LEU A 70 19.39 5.56 9.28
N PRO A 71 19.22 6.52 10.23
CA PRO A 71 20.35 7.17 10.87
C PRO A 71 20.99 6.21 11.89
N THR A 72 21.71 5.18 11.44
CA THR A 72 22.29 4.16 12.32
C THR A 72 23.45 4.69 13.15
N THR A 73 24.09 5.76 12.71
CA THR A 73 25.32 6.31 13.29
C THR A 73 25.05 7.48 14.24
N LEU A 74 25.42 7.31 15.51
CA LEU A 74 25.38 8.36 16.54
C LEU A 74 26.77 8.96 16.76
N ARG A 75 26.86 10.29 16.64
CA ARG A 75 28.04 11.07 16.99
C ARG A 75 27.77 11.78 18.32
N TYR A 76 28.54 11.44 19.35
CA TYR A 76 28.39 12.08 20.65
C TYR A 76 28.86 13.52 20.63
N SER A 77 28.21 14.36 21.42
CA SER A 77 28.66 15.74 21.62
C SER A 77 30.09 15.78 22.18
N LYS A 78 30.90 16.71 21.67
CA LYS A 78 32.26 16.96 22.19
C LYS A 78 32.20 18.08 23.22
N TYR A 79 32.64 17.79 24.43
CA TYR A 79 32.75 18.78 25.49
C TYR A 79 34.23 19.13 25.73
N PRO A 80 34.59 20.43 25.79
CA PRO A 80 35.96 20.83 26.11
C PRO A 80 36.42 20.23 27.44
N PHE A 81 37.67 19.75 27.48
CA PHE A 81 38.31 19.17 28.66
C PHE A 81 37.70 17.85 29.19
N LEU A 82 36.65 17.34 28.55
CA LEU A 82 36.06 16.04 28.88
C LEU A 82 36.36 15.04 27.76
N MET A 83 36.52 13.77 28.14
CA MET A 83 36.70 12.67 27.20
C MET A 83 35.33 12.13 26.81
N THR A 84 34.95 12.29 25.55
CA THR A 84 33.76 11.65 24.99
C THR A 84 34.13 10.61 23.94
N PRO A 85 33.37 9.50 23.85
CA PRO A 85 33.57 8.52 22.78
C PRO A 85 33.28 9.17 21.42
N ASN A 86 33.90 8.64 20.37
CA ASN A 86 33.82 9.25 19.04
C ASN A 86 32.46 9.01 18.37
N VAL A 87 32.18 7.77 17.99
CA VAL A 87 31.04 7.38 17.17
C VAL A 87 30.63 5.96 17.55
N VAL A 88 29.32 5.70 17.59
CA VAL A 88 28.75 4.35 17.66
C VAL A 88 27.78 4.16 16.50
N SER A 89 27.60 2.91 16.06
CA SER A 89 26.76 2.58 14.91
C SER A 89 25.87 1.39 15.22
N SER A 90 24.57 1.56 14.97
CA SER A 90 23.57 0.52 15.07
C SER A 90 23.66 -0.41 13.87
N GLU A 91 23.33 -1.68 14.08
CA GLU A 91 23.36 -2.71 13.05
C GLU A 91 21.96 -2.96 12.53
N VAL A 92 21.79 -3.00 11.21
CA VAL A 92 20.59 -3.55 10.57
C VAL A 92 20.97 -4.91 10.01
N TRP A 93 20.21 -5.95 10.33
CA TRP A 93 20.48 -7.31 9.87
C TRP A 93 19.23 -7.94 9.27
N VAL A 94 19.43 -8.91 8.37
CA VAL A 94 18.36 -9.72 7.80
C VAL A 94 18.66 -11.17 8.13
N GLU A 95 17.65 -11.89 8.61
CA GLU A 95 17.79 -13.28 9.02
C GLU A 95 16.58 -14.08 8.57
N GLU A 96 16.83 -15.21 7.92
CA GLU A 96 15.79 -16.18 7.60
C GLU A 96 15.45 -16.99 8.85
N ILE A 97 14.17 -16.96 9.24
CA ILE A 97 13.69 -17.60 10.47
C ILE A 97 12.76 -18.78 10.21
N GLY A 98 12.37 -18.99 8.95
CA GLY A 98 11.47 -20.07 8.61
C GLY A 98 10.95 -20.00 7.18
N LYS A 99 9.72 -20.47 6.99
CA LYS A 99 9.06 -20.56 5.68
C LYS A 99 7.58 -20.20 5.75
N ILE A 100 7.08 -19.61 4.68
CA ILE A 100 5.66 -19.39 4.42
C ILE A 100 5.25 -20.34 3.29
N ARG A 101 4.18 -21.11 3.49
CA ARG A 101 3.58 -21.97 2.48
C ARG A 101 2.19 -21.46 2.18
N ILE A 102 1.93 -21.14 0.91
CA ILE A 102 0.63 -20.62 0.46
C ILE A 102 -0.01 -21.68 -0.43
N PHE A 103 -1.19 -22.15 -0.04
CA PHE A 103 -2.00 -23.08 -0.82
C PHE A 103 -3.03 -22.30 -1.62
N VAL A 104 -2.77 -22.15 -2.92
CA VAL A 104 -3.66 -21.47 -3.88
C VAL A 104 -4.72 -22.46 -4.38
N ASN A 105 -5.97 -22.01 -4.55
CA ASN A 105 -7.01 -22.82 -5.16
C ASN A 105 -6.57 -23.39 -6.52
N GLY A 106 -6.89 -24.66 -6.77
CA GLY A 106 -6.55 -25.34 -8.02
C GLY A 106 -5.09 -25.82 -8.13
N SER A 107 -4.19 -25.42 -7.21
CA SER A 107 -2.83 -25.96 -7.16
C SER A 107 -2.75 -27.19 -6.26
N SER A 108 -2.06 -28.25 -6.71
CA SER A 108 -1.72 -29.40 -5.88
C SER A 108 -0.50 -29.17 -5.00
N GLU A 109 0.34 -28.19 -5.32
CA GLU A 109 1.57 -27.88 -4.60
C GLU A 109 1.50 -26.48 -3.95
N PRO A 110 1.96 -26.33 -2.70
CA PRO A 110 2.05 -25.02 -2.08
C PRO A 110 3.21 -24.21 -2.68
N VAL A 111 3.02 -22.91 -2.74
CA VAL A 111 4.11 -21.96 -2.95
C VAL A 111 4.90 -21.84 -1.65
N GLU A 112 6.18 -22.20 -1.65
CA GLU A 112 7.08 -21.96 -0.51
C GLU A 112 7.88 -20.65 -0.69
N LEU A 113 7.81 -19.76 0.29
CA LEU A 113 8.61 -18.55 0.39
C LEU A 113 9.45 -18.56 1.67
N PRO A 114 10.69 -18.05 1.66
CA PRO A 114 11.46 -17.88 2.89
C PRO A 114 10.81 -16.82 3.79
N LEU A 115 10.66 -17.13 5.08
CA LEU A 115 10.24 -16.16 6.09
C LEU A 115 11.49 -15.44 6.60
N LYS A 116 11.66 -14.18 6.20
CA LYS A 116 12.75 -13.33 6.65
C LYS A 116 12.27 -12.31 7.67
N LEU A 117 13.14 -12.03 8.64
CA LEU A 117 13.02 -10.93 9.58
C LEU A 117 14.02 -9.83 9.18
N ILE A 118 13.64 -8.59 9.42
CA ILE A 118 14.55 -7.43 9.36
C ILE A 118 14.73 -6.95 10.79
N GLY A 119 15.96 -6.91 11.28
CA GLY A 119 16.27 -6.51 12.64
C GLY A 119 17.11 -5.23 12.71
N LEU A 120 16.91 -4.45 13.76
CA LEU A 120 17.63 -3.24 14.10
C LEU A 120 18.22 -3.37 15.52
N ARG A 121 19.55 -3.36 15.64
CA ARG A 121 20.27 -3.59 16.90
C ARG A 121 21.01 -2.31 17.27
N PRO A 122 20.52 -1.56 18.26
CA PRO A 122 21.23 -0.39 18.73
C PRO A 122 22.50 -0.80 19.50
N ASN A 123 23.67 -0.41 19.02
CA ASN A 123 24.96 -0.72 19.67
C ASN A 123 25.47 0.50 20.44
N TYR A 124 24.79 0.83 21.53
CA TYR A 124 25.13 1.97 22.38
C TYR A 124 26.15 1.61 23.47
N LEU A 125 26.86 2.61 23.99
CA LEU A 125 27.87 2.42 25.04
C LEU A 125 27.29 2.54 26.45
N TYR A 126 26.31 3.43 26.65
CA TYR A 126 25.76 3.75 27.97
C TYR A 126 24.32 3.25 28.19
N SER A 127 23.66 2.78 27.14
CA SER A 127 22.29 2.28 27.13
C SER A 127 22.24 0.86 26.59
N GLN A 128 21.49 -0.01 27.26
CA GLN A 128 21.11 -1.30 26.71
C GLN A 128 19.68 -1.16 26.18
N MET A 129 19.57 -1.03 24.86
CA MET A 129 18.26 -1.00 24.19
C MET A 129 18.00 -2.37 23.58
N ASN A 130 16.73 -2.76 23.61
CA ASN A 130 16.30 -4.00 22.98
C ASN A 130 16.45 -3.89 21.45
N PRO A 131 16.83 -4.97 20.76
CA PRO A 131 16.75 -5.01 19.32
C PRO A 131 15.30 -4.96 18.86
N GLU A 132 15.06 -4.26 17.77
CA GLU A 132 13.75 -4.15 17.15
C GLU A 132 13.70 -5.05 15.92
N VAL A 133 12.55 -5.65 15.63
CA VAL A 133 12.39 -6.56 14.50
C VAL A 133 11.10 -6.29 13.76
N PHE A 134 11.17 -6.44 12.45
CA PHE A 134 10.06 -6.35 11.52
C PHE A 134 9.92 -7.67 10.79
N VAL A 135 8.72 -8.24 10.80
CA VAL A 135 8.39 -9.50 10.13
C VAL A 135 6.91 -9.53 9.77
N LEU A 136 6.60 -9.84 8.51
CA LEU A 136 5.23 -9.93 7.99
C LEU A 136 4.38 -8.66 8.18
N GLY A 137 5.01 -7.49 8.16
CA GLY A 137 4.31 -6.22 8.43
C GLY A 137 4.14 -5.88 9.90
N CYS A 138 4.54 -6.78 10.79
CA CYS A 138 4.46 -6.55 12.23
C CYS A 138 5.81 -6.11 12.79
N TYR A 139 5.77 -5.18 13.75
CA TYR A 139 6.94 -4.67 14.46
C TYR A 139 6.98 -5.18 15.92
N PHE A 140 8.16 -5.59 16.39
CA PHE A 140 8.36 -6.15 17.74
C PHE A 140 9.69 -5.71 18.35
N SER A 141 9.71 -5.52 19.67
CA SER A 141 10.96 -5.35 20.44
C SER A 141 11.38 -6.68 21.09
N LEU A 142 12.59 -7.16 20.79
CA LEU A 142 13.14 -8.39 21.36
C LEU A 142 13.64 -8.15 22.80
N GLY A 143 12.93 -8.67 23.81
CA GLY A 143 13.38 -8.65 25.21
C GLY A 143 12.34 -8.17 26.21
N GLU A 144 11.27 -7.52 25.73
CA GLU A 144 10.04 -7.29 26.49
C GLU A 144 8.95 -8.24 25.98
N LYS A 145 7.85 -8.44 26.73
CA LYS A 145 6.66 -9.07 26.14
C LYS A 145 6.33 -8.29 24.88
N ALA A 146 6.27 -8.97 23.73
CA ALA A 146 6.04 -8.37 22.43
C ALA A 146 4.96 -7.28 22.54
N SER A 147 5.40 -6.03 22.55
CA SER A 147 4.51 -4.87 22.53
C SER A 147 4.18 -4.64 21.08
N LEU A 148 3.04 -5.18 20.67
CA LEU A 148 2.46 -4.95 19.36
C LEU A 148 2.27 -3.44 19.18
N ILE A 149 2.95 -2.90 18.17
CA ILE A 149 2.57 -1.64 17.54
C ILE A 149 1.60 -2.04 16.43
N GLU A 150 0.41 -1.43 16.41
CA GLU A 150 -0.78 -1.79 15.62
C GLU A 150 -0.39 -2.26 14.21
N PRO A 151 -0.49 -3.57 13.90
CA PRO A 151 0.30 -4.15 12.82
C PRO A 151 -0.36 -4.13 11.44
N PHE A 152 -1.55 -3.57 11.30
CA PHE A 152 -2.24 -3.56 10.02
C PHE A 152 -3.13 -2.32 9.95
N GLU A 153 -2.96 -1.51 8.91
CA GLU A 153 -4.08 -0.68 8.48
C GLU A 153 -5.12 -1.63 7.89
N ILE A 154 -6.19 -1.90 8.63
CA ILE A 154 -7.37 -2.59 8.11
C ILE A 154 -8.00 -1.62 7.11
N VAL A 155 -7.60 -1.71 5.85
CA VAL A 155 -8.17 -0.88 4.77
C VAL A 155 -9.65 -1.24 4.56
N SER A 156 -10.04 -2.47 4.89
CA SER A 156 -11.43 -2.94 4.93
C SER A 156 -11.58 -4.19 5.81
N ASP A 157 -12.80 -4.48 6.26
CA ASP A 157 -13.11 -5.69 7.05
C ASP A 157 -12.63 -7.01 6.40
N ASN A 158 -12.28 -7.03 5.10
CA ASN A 158 -12.03 -8.25 4.32
C ASN A 158 -10.60 -8.44 3.76
N SER A 159 -9.62 -7.62 4.13
CA SER A 159 -8.26 -7.73 3.60
C SER A 159 -7.22 -7.94 4.71
N ALA A 160 -6.31 -8.91 4.53
CA ALA A 160 -5.14 -9.12 5.38
C ALA A 160 -3.87 -8.88 4.56
N TYR A 161 -2.93 -8.11 5.12
CA TYR A 161 -1.67 -7.77 4.48
C TYR A 161 -0.56 -8.68 5.01
N ILE A 162 0.22 -9.28 4.13
CA ILE A 162 1.41 -10.05 4.50
C ILE A 162 2.59 -9.48 3.70
N LEU A 163 3.46 -8.73 4.38
CA LEU A 163 4.66 -8.17 3.77
C LEU A 163 5.79 -9.21 3.81
N VAL A 164 6.13 -9.77 2.64
CA VAL A 164 7.23 -10.73 2.49
C VAL A 164 8.45 -10.00 1.92
N SER A 165 9.37 -9.61 2.79
CA SER A 165 10.60 -8.96 2.35
C SER A 165 11.65 -10.00 1.94
N ASP A 166 12.18 -9.90 0.73
CA ASP A 166 13.34 -10.67 0.30
C ASP A 166 14.47 -9.71 -0.07
N LEU A 167 15.00 -9.05 0.97
CA LEU A 167 16.11 -8.11 0.85
C LEU A 167 17.44 -8.84 0.63
N GLU A 168 18.24 -8.36 -0.31
CA GLU A 168 19.57 -8.93 -0.55
C GLU A 168 20.65 -8.42 0.41
N LYS A 169 20.56 -7.18 0.95
CA LYS A 169 21.52 -6.62 1.91
C LYS A 169 20.91 -5.51 2.77
N ALA A 170 21.13 -5.56 4.09
CA ALA A 170 20.88 -4.43 4.98
C ALA A 170 22.11 -3.52 5.07
N GLY A 171 21.88 -2.20 5.11
CA GLY A 171 22.91 -1.16 5.24
C GLY A 171 22.30 0.13 5.81
N GLU A 172 23.05 1.24 5.76
CA GLU A 172 22.52 2.56 6.21
C GLU A 172 21.32 3.03 5.37
N GLN A 173 21.26 2.57 4.12
CA GLN A 173 20.10 2.76 3.23
C GLN A 173 19.57 1.39 2.82
N MET A 174 18.29 1.15 3.11
CA MET A 174 17.58 -0.01 2.60
C MET A 174 16.86 0.36 1.32
N ARG A 175 17.02 -0.47 0.29
CA ARG A 175 16.36 -0.33 -1.00
C ARG A 175 15.36 -1.45 -1.16
N PHE A 176 14.14 -1.08 -1.50
CA PHE A 176 13.05 -2.01 -1.73
C PHE A 176 12.72 -1.99 -3.21
N TYR A 177 12.69 -3.18 -3.81
CA TYR A 177 12.20 -3.38 -5.16
C TYR A 177 10.86 -4.08 -5.03
N GLY A 178 9.76 -3.39 -5.34
CA GLY A 178 8.46 -3.92 -5.01
C GLY A 178 7.73 -4.57 -6.18
N ASN A 179 7.12 -5.69 -5.84
CA ASN A 179 6.07 -6.35 -6.59
C ASN A 179 4.90 -6.56 -5.61
N HIS A 180 3.80 -5.86 -5.85
CA HIS A 180 2.54 -6.11 -5.13
C HIS A 180 1.72 -7.15 -5.89
N ARG A 181 1.25 -8.20 -5.19
CA ARG A 181 0.23 -9.11 -5.71
C ARG A 181 -0.82 -9.40 -4.63
N ALA A 182 -2.07 -9.12 -4.96
CA ALA A 182 -3.21 -9.56 -4.16
C ALA A 182 -3.58 -11.00 -4.54
N TYR A 183 -3.67 -11.88 -3.55
CA TYR A 183 -4.15 -13.24 -3.72
C TYR A 183 -5.55 -13.35 -3.12
N GLU A 184 -6.54 -13.29 -4.00
CA GLU A 184 -7.96 -13.46 -3.66
C GLU A 184 -8.35 -14.94 -3.46
N GLU A 185 -7.46 -15.87 -3.82
CA GLU A 185 -7.78 -17.31 -3.90
C GLU A 185 -6.86 -18.21 -3.07
N ALA A 186 -6.09 -17.62 -2.13
CA ALA A 186 -5.42 -18.43 -1.13
C ALA A 186 -6.50 -19.12 -0.30
N ASN A 187 -6.46 -20.44 -0.24
CA ASN A 187 -7.32 -21.17 0.69
C ASN A 187 -6.71 -21.06 2.08
N TRP A 188 -5.44 -21.47 2.20
CA TRP A 188 -4.77 -21.70 3.47
C TRP A 188 -3.32 -21.20 3.38
N VAL A 189 -2.86 -20.56 4.45
CA VAL A 189 -1.49 -20.11 4.62
C VAL A 189 -0.89 -20.81 5.84
N ASN A 190 0.31 -21.34 5.71
CA ASN A 190 1.09 -21.92 6.79
C ASN A 190 2.39 -21.12 6.96
N ILE A 191 2.59 -20.54 8.14
CA ILE A 191 3.83 -19.91 8.55
C ILE A 191 4.54 -20.89 9.47
N SER A 192 5.81 -21.18 9.22
CA SER A 192 6.59 -22.11 10.03
C SER A 192 7.94 -21.51 10.38
N LEU A 193 8.40 -21.69 11.62
CA LEU A 193 9.72 -21.31 12.09
C LEU A 193 10.66 -22.52 12.04
N TYR A 194 11.94 -22.26 11.76
CA TYR A 194 12.98 -23.26 11.91
C TYR A 194 13.17 -23.64 13.39
N PRO A 195 13.37 -24.93 13.73
CA PRO A 195 13.44 -25.38 15.12
C PRO A 195 14.47 -24.63 15.97
N GLU A 196 15.64 -24.33 15.41
CA GLU A 196 16.72 -23.58 16.09
C GLU A 196 16.41 -22.10 16.33
N LYS A 197 15.32 -21.59 15.73
CA LYS A 197 14.83 -20.22 15.88
C LYS A 197 13.71 -20.10 16.91
N LEU A 198 13.17 -21.23 17.37
CA LEU A 198 11.96 -21.27 18.21
C LEU A 198 12.16 -20.59 19.56
N ASP A 199 13.29 -20.82 20.23
CA ASP A 199 13.55 -20.23 21.56
C ASP A 199 13.60 -18.69 21.52
N LYS A 200 14.01 -18.13 20.37
CA LYS A 200 14.17 -16.69 20.18
C LYS A 200 12.94 -16.02 19.60
N TYR A 201 12.22 -16.71 18.70
CA TYR A 201 11.13 -16.13 17.92
C TYR A 201 9.78 -16.83 18.09
N GLY A 202 9.65 -17.83 18.97
CA GLY A 202 8.41 -18.59 19.16
C GLY A 202 7.22 -17.72 19.56
N GLY A 203 7.47 -16.64 20.32
CA GLY A 203 6.44 -15.66 20.68
C GLY A 203 5.79 -14.96 19.48
N LEU A 204 6.47 -14.90 18.32
CA LEU A 204 5.91 -14.34 17.09
C LEU A 204 4.64 -15.05 16.64
N LEU A 205 4.62 -16.39 16.72
CA LEU A 205 3.48 -17.18 16.24
C LEU A 205 2.24 -16.96 17.11
N GLU A 206 2.42 -16.77 18.42
CA GLU A 206 1.33 -16.47 19.35
C GLU A 206 0.78 -15.05 19.14
N GLU A 207 1.64 -14.07 18.91
CA GLU A 207 1.18 -12.70 18.61
C GLU A 207 0.48 -12.64 17.24
N LEU A 208 1.01 -13.31 16.22
CA LEU A 208 0.34 -13.42 14.92
C LEU A 208 -1.02 -14.09 15.06
N LYS A 209 -1.14 -15.15 15.88
CA LYS A 209 -2.41 -15.80 16.17
C LYS A 209 -3.41 -14.82 16.81
N LYS A 210 -2.96 -14.05 17.81
CA LYS A 210 -3.81 -13.06 18.49
C LYS A 210 -4.37 -12.04 17.49
N LEU A 211 -3.54 -11.56 16.57
CA LEU A 211 -3.97 -10.65 15.51
C LEU A 211 -4.98 -11.29 14.56
N LEU A 212 -4.73 -12.54 14.14
CA LEU A 212 -5.67 -13.27 13.29
C LEU A 212 -7.00 -13.49 14.01
N ASP A 213 -7.00 -13.75 15.32
CA ASP A 213 -8.21 -13.88 16.13
C ASP A 213 -8.98 -12.55 16.20
N GLU A 214 -8.30 -11.40 16.35
CA GLU A 214 -8.90 -10.06 16.31
C GLU A 214 -9.55 -9.76 14.94
N LEU A 215 -8.99 -10.31 13.85
CA LEU A 215 -9.51 -10.21 12.49
C LEU A 215 -10.58 -11.26 12.15
N ASN A 216 -11.00 -12.09 13.11
CA ASN A 216 -11.91 -13.23 12.91
C ASN A 216 -11.41 -14.24 11.87
N VAL A 217 -10.10 -14.38 11.71
CA VAL A 217 -9.48 -15.34 10.80
C VAL A 217 -9.29 -16.66 11.54
N THR A 218 -9.86 -17.74 11.01
CA THR A 218 -9.71 -19.07 11.61
C THR A 218 -8.25 -19.51 11.51
N SER A 219 -7.60 -19.69 12.66
CA SER A 219 -6.19 -20.06 12.76
C SER A 219 -5.96 -21.25 13.70
N SER A 220 -4.84 -21.96 13.51
CA SER A 220 -4.35 -22.99 14.43
C SER A 220 -2.83 -22.87 14.59
N VAL A 221 -2.37 -22.89 15.84
CA VAL A 221 -0.95 -22.83 16.20
C VAL A 221 -0.47 -24.20 16.64
N GLY A 222 0.63 -24.64 16.07
CA GLY A 222 1.43 -25.76 16.56
C GLY A 222 2.76 -25.28 17.13
N ASN A 223 3.61 -26.21 17.56
CA ASN A 223 4.86 -25.88 18.27
C ASN A 223 5.78 -24.94 17.49
N ASN A 224 5.80 -25.00 16.15
CA ASN A 224 6.66 -24.18 15.31
C ASN A 224 5.93 -23.67 14.06
N PHE A 225 4.60 -23.71 14.03
CA PHE A 225 3.84 -23.25 12.88
C PHE A 225 2.52 -22.59 13.26
N LEU A 226 2.01 -21.74 12.37
CA LEU A 226 0.71 -21.10 12.41
C LEU A 226 0.03 -21.35 11.06
N ASN A 227 -1.11 -22.03 11.08
CA ASN A 227 -1.98 -22.19 9.91
C ASN A 227 -3.15 -21.24 10.03
N PHE A 228 -3.59 -20.64 8.93
CA PHE A 228 -4.84 -19.90 8.89
C PHE A 228 -5.51 -19.98 7.52
N SER A 229 -6.83 -19.94 7.54
CA SER A 229 -7.68 -19.99 6.35
C SER A 229 -8.04 -18.59 5.91
N THR A 230 -7.93 -18.33 4.61
CA THR A 230 -8.19 -17.03 3.98
C THR A 230 -9.42 -17.08 3.08
N LYS A 231 -10.27 -18.10 3.25
CA LYS A 231 -11.46 -18.39 2.44
C LYS A 231 -12.38 -17.18 2.19
N ASP A 232 -12.44 -16.23 3.12
CA ASP A 232 -13.29 -15.03 3.02
C ASP A 232 -12.47 -13.71 3.13
N LYS A 233 -11.14 -13.78 2.99
CA LYS A 233 -10.23 -12.63 3.15
C LYS A 233 -9.21 -12.59 2.01
N VAL A 234 -9.00 -11.41 1.43
CA VAL A 234 -7.94 -11.21 0.44
C VAL A 234 -6.60 -11.12 1.15
N VAL A 235 -5.63 -11.96 0.75
CA VAL A 235 -4.26 -11.87 1.25
C VAL A 235 -3.43 -11.05 0.28
N HIS A 236 -3.02 -9.87 0.70
CA HIS A 236 -2.10 -9.07 -0.08
C HIS A 236 -0.67 -9.47 0.25
N LEU A 237 0.04 -10.05 -0.71
CA LEU A 237 1.46 -10.36 -0.59
C LEU A 237 2.26 -9.27 -1.28
N TYR A 238 2.92 -8.44 -0.48
CA TYR A 238 3.93 -7.53 -1.00
C TYR A 238 5.26 -8.24 -0.93
N THR A 239 5.82 -8.54 -2.10
CA THR A 239 7.15 -9.11 -2.19
C THR A 239 8.14 -8.01 -2.56
N ALA A 240 9.21 -7.90 -1.78
CA ALA A 240 10.30 -6.96 -2.07
C ALA A 240 11.47 -7.62 -2.83
N SER A 241 11.22 -8.51 -3.82
CA SER A 241 12.32 -9.14 -4.59
C SER A 241 11.99 -9.63 -6.01
N ASP A 242 13.09 -9.92 -6.73
CA ASP A 242 13.19 -10.57 -8.05
C ASP A 242 12.91 -12.09 -8.02
N SER A 243 12.42 -12.65 -6.89
CA SER A 243 11.99 -14.05 -6.82
C SER A 243 10.77 -14.39 -7.71
N GLU A 244 10.33 -13.41 -8.51
CA GLU A 244 9.44 -13.45 -9.68
C GLU A 244 9.43 -14.81 -10.40
N VAL A 245 10.61 -15.36 -10.74
CA VAL A 245 10.69 -16.47 -11.70
C VAL A 245 9.90 -17.71 -11.24
N ARG A 246 10.02 -18.12 -9.98
CA ARG A 246 9.34 -19.34 -9.49
C ARG A 246 7.85 -19.14 -9.23
N LEU A 247 7.46 -17.97 -8.74
CA LEU A 247 6.06 -17.65 -8.44
C LEU A 247 5.28 -17.41 -9.73
N ASN A 248 5.88 -16.73 -10.69
CA ASN A 248 5.30 -16.46 -12.00
C ASN A 248 5.15 -17.74 -12.82
N ASP A 249 6.07 -18.70 -12.75
CA ASP A 249 5.95 -19.96 -13.49
C ASP A 249 4.80 -20.85 -12.96
N LEU A 250 4.57 -20.88 -11.64
CA LEU A 250 3.44 -21.59 -11.03
C LEU A 250 2.09 -20.90 -11.30
N ILE A 251 2.06 -19.56 -11.24
CA ILE A 251 0.84 -18.79 -11.53
C ILE A 251 0.49 -18.82 -13.02
N LYS A 252 1.49 -18.77 -13.90
CA LYS A 252 1.29 -19.03 -15.33
C LYS A 252 0.61 -20.37 -15.50
N GLN A 253 1.06 -21.44 -14.85
CA GLN A 253 0.40 -22.74 -14.97
C GLN A 253 -1.06 -22.75 -14.51
N SER A 254 -1.45 -21.93 -13.52
CA SER A 254 -2.87 -21.74 -13.14
C SER A 254 -3.65 -20.80 -14.08
N ALA A 255 -2.99 -19.83 -14.73
CA ALA A 255 -3.59 -18.83 -15.61
C ALA A 255 -3.48 -19.17 -17.11
N VAL A 256 -2.77 -20.23 -17.48
CA VAL A 256 -2.44 -20.65 -18.87
C VAL A 256 -3.67 -21.07 -19.69
N GLY A 257 -4.87 -21.05 -19.12
CA GLY A 257 -6.12 -21.14 -19.88
C GLY A 257 -6.53 -19.86 -20.62
N ASP A 258 -6.02 -18.68 -20.19
CA ASP A 258 -6.65 -17.39 -20.45
C ASP A 258 -5.70 -16.35 -21.06
N GLY A 259 -4.74 -16.77 -21.89
CA GLY A 259 -3.62 -15.95 -22.40
C GLY A 259 -3.96 -14.63 -23.12
N ASP A 260 -5.25 -14.38 -23.40
CA ASP A 260 -5.73 -13.14 -23.97
C ASP A 260 -6.68 -12.38 -23.02
N ARG A 261 -6.85 -12.76 -21.75
CA ARG A 261 -7.83 -12.11 -20.85
C ARG A 261 -7.19 -11.25 -19.75
N PHE A 262 -7.73 -10.05 -19.53
CA PHE A 262 -7.50 -9.22 -18.35
C PHE A 262 -8.46 -9.62 -17.23
N LYS A 263 -8.04 -9.48 -15.97
CA LYS A 263 -8.86 -9.71 -14.78
C LYS A 263 -9.10 -8.40 -14.06
N ILE A 264 -10.35 -7.96 -14.00
CA ILE A 264 -10.72 -6.72 -13.32
C ILE A 264 -11.34 -7.10 -11.98
N THR A 265 -10.62 -6.83 -10.90
CA THR A 265 -11.15 -7.02 -9.54
C THR A 265 -12.10 -5.88 -9.23
N LEU A 266 -13.36 -6.22 -8.99
CA LEU A 266 -14.39 -5.31 -8.49
C LEU A 266 -14.13 -5.07 -7.00
N GLY A 267 -14.36 -3.84 -6.50
CA GLY A 267 -14.10 -3.44 -5.11
C GLY A 267 -14.82 -4.26 -4.00
N ASN A 268 -15.63 -5.25 -4.38
CA ASN A 268 -16.27 -6.24 -3.51
C ASN A 268 -15.61 -7.63 -3.58
N SER A 269 -14.38 -7.74 -4.12
CA SER A 269 -13.63 -8.99 -4.36
C SER A 269 -14.17 -9.92 -5.46
N SER A 270 -15.27 -9.57 -6.14
CA SER A 270 -15.67 -10.27 -7.37
C SER A 270 -14.79 -9.82 -8.54
N HIS A 271 -14.78 -10.55 -9.65
CA HIS A 271 -13.94 -10.21 -10.79
C HIS A 271 -14.62 -10.53 -12.12
N ASP A 272 -14.30 -9.71 -13.13
CA ASP A 272 -14.69 -9.94 -14.52
C ASP A 272 -13.46 -10.14 -15.41
N PHE A 273 -13.64 -10.93 -16.47
CA PHE A 273 -12.59 -11.19 -17.46
C PHE A 273 -12.88 -10.45 -18.77
N TYR A 274 -11.84 -9.89 -19.38
CA TYR A 274 -11.91 -9.13 -20.62
C TYR A 274 -10.90 -9.64 -21.63
N THR A 275 -11.29 -9.96 -22.86
CA THR A 275 -10.28 -10.37 -23.84
C THR A 275 -9.55 -9.15 -24.45
N TYR A 276 -8.26 -9.29 -24.68
CA TYR A 276 -7.38 -8.34 -25.34
C TYR A 276 -7.94 -8.03 -26.74
N ASN A 277 -8.07 -6.74 -27.06
CA ASN A 277 -8.74 -6.23 -28.26
C ASN A 277 -10.27 -6.45 -28.36
N GLU A 278 -10.95 -7.00 -27.35
CA GLU A 278 -12.41 -6.90 -27.30
C GLU A 278 -12.80 -5.47 -26.91
N THR A 279 -13.59 -4.84 -27.77
CA THR A 279 -14.15 -3.50 -27.52
C THR A 279 -15.63 -3.63 -27.24
N GLY A 280 -16.11 -2.93 -26.20
CA GLY A 280 -17.54 -2.72 -26.00
C GLY A 280 -18.22 -3.54 -24.90
N GLN A 281 -17.52 -4.41 -24.18
CA GLN A 281 -18.09 -5.02 -22.98
C GLN A 281 -18.12 -3.96 -21.86
N GLN A 282 -19.31 -3.63 -21.39
CA GLN A 282 -19.51 -2.60 -20.35
C GLN A 282 -19.45 -3.24 -18.97
N LEU A 283 -18.67 -2.64 -18.06
CA LEU A 283 -18.71 -3.00 -16.64
C LEU A 283 -19.74 -2.14 -15.94
N ASN A 284 -20.74 -2.76 -15.33
CA ASN A 284 -21.71 -2.08 -14.48
C ASN A 284 -21.24 -2.13 -13.02
N TYR A 285 -20.78 -0.99 -12.49
CA TYR A 285 -20.27 -0.91 -11.12
C TYR A 285 -21.29 -0.46 -10.09
N ASN A 286 -22.57 -0.34 -10.46
CA ASN A 286 -23.61 0.17 -9.55
C ASN A 286 -23.74 -0.66 -8.27
N GLU A 287 -23.45 -1.96 -8.32
CA GLU A 287 -23.52 -2.85 -7.17
C GLU A 287 -22.25 -2.82 -6.31
N THR A 288 -21.14 -2.29 -6.84
CA THR A 288 -19.83 -2.31 -6.15
C THR A 288 -19.63 -1.10 -5.24
N PHE A 289 -20.19 0.06 -5.59
CA PHE A 289 -20.09 1.26 -4.78
C PHE A 289 -21.38 1.45 -3.96
N THR A 290 -21.32 1.18 -2.65
CA THR A 290 -22.47 1.45 -1.78
C THR A 290 -22.51 2.93 -1.40
N VAL A 291 -23.52 3.65 -1.89
CA VAL A 291 -23.82 5.01 -1.41
C VAL A 291 -24.56 4.91 -0.10
N SER A 292 -23.87 5.16 1.03
CA SER A 292 -24.52 5.15 2.34
C SER A 292 -25.10 6.52 2.68
N LYS A 293 -26.39 6.56 3.03
CA LYS A 293 -27.08 7.75 3.53
C LYS A 293 -27.01 7.78 5.05
N SER A 294 -26.30 8.74 5.63
CA SER A 294 -26.33 9.00 7.08
C SER A 294 -26.84 10.41 7.35
N ASN A 295 -27.94 10.55 8.10
CA ASN A 295 -28.44 11.83 8.61
C ASN A 295 -28.69 12.92 7.53
N ASN A 296 -29.42 12.61 6.44
CA ASN A 296 -29.64 13.53 5.31
C ASN A 296 -28.35 14.02 4.60
N GLN A 297 -27.21 13.38 4.87
CA GLN A 297 -25.96 13.54 4.16
C GLN A 297 -25.65 12.21 3.46
N GLU A 298 -25.63 12.24 2.13
CA GLU A 298 -25.11 11.14 1.32
C GLU A 298 -23.60 11.17 1.45
N TRP A 299 -23.03 10.16 2.10
CA TRP A 299 -21.59 9.95 2.13
C TRP A 299 -21.26 8.93 1.06
N LEU A 300 -20.42 9.32 0.11
CA LEU A 300 -19.83 8.39 -0.83
C LEU A 300 -18.40 8.10 -0.42
N ALA A 301 -18.12 6.83 -0.18
CA ALA A 301 -16.76 6.34 0.00
C ALA A 301 -16.09 6.31 -1.38
N GLY A 302 -15.04 7.11 -1.58
CA GLY A 302 -14.17 6.97 -2.74
C GLY A 302 -13.57 5.56 -2.74
N GLY A 303 -13.64 4.88 -3.88
CA GLY A 303 -13.02 3.56 -4.05
C GLY A 303 -11.92 3.60 -5.10
N THR A 304 -10.87 2.84 -4.84
CA THR A 304 -9.82 2.57 -5.82
C THR A 304 -10.13 1.24 -6.50
N LEU A 305 -10.34 1.28 -7.81
CA LEU A 305 -10.43 0.08 -8.63
C LEU A 305 -9.01 -0.35 -9.01
N TYR A 306 -8.72 -1.66 -8.97
CA TYR A 306 -7.47 -2.18 -9.53
C TYR A 306 -7.76 -2.92 -10.83
N ILE A 307 -7.18 -2.44 -11.93
CA ILE A 307 -7.19 -3.17 -13.20
C ILE A 307 -5.92 -3.99 -13.24
N THR A 308 -6.09 -5.31 -13.32
CA THR A 308 -4.98 -6.26 -13.42
C THR A 308 -5.07 -7.07 -14.70
N GLY A 309 -3.95 -7.59 -15.18
CA GLY A 309 -3.99 -8.46 -16.34
C GLY A 309 -2.62 -8.91 -16.77
N TYR A 310 -2.61 -9.72 -17.83
CA TYR A 310 -1.41 -10.12 -18.53
C TYR A 310 -1.46 -9.56 -19.94
N THR A 311 -0.28 -9.26 -20.47
CA THR A 311 -0.10 -8.89 -21.86
C THR A 311 1.11 -9.64 -22.43
N PRO A 312 1.15 -9.94 -23.74
CA PRO A 312 2.33 -10.53 -24.36
C PRO A 312 3.57 -9.64 -24.29
N TYR A 313 3.44 -8.35 -23.93
CA TYR A 313 4.53 -7.40 -23.88
C TYR A 313 5.19 -7.35 -22.50
N SER A 314 6.12 -8.26 -22.22
CA SER A 314 6.94 -8.22 -20.99
C SER A 314 7.82 -6.97 -20.90
N ASN A 315 8.06 -6.43 -19.70
CA ASN A 315 8.98 -5.31 -19.42
C ASN A 315 8.77 -4.05 -20.27
N SER A 316 7.56 -3.89 -20.79
CA SER A 316 7.23 -2.87 -21.78
C SER A 316 6.43 -1.75 -21.14
N ILE A 317 6.55 -0.54 -21.70
CA ILE A 317 5.75 0.62 -21.27
C ILE A 317 4.44 0.59 -22.05
N MET A 318 3.33 0.55 -21.33
CA MET A 318 1.98 0.78 -21.82
C MET A 318 1.57 2.20 -21.47
N ASN A 319 0.89 2.89 -22.38
CA ASN A 319 0.28 4.17 -22.06
C ASN A 319 -1.16 3.92 -21.61
N VAL A 320 -1.47 4.28 -20.37
CA VAL A 320 -2.83 4.19 -19.84
C VAL A 320 -3.44 5.59 -19.84
N THR A 321 -4.55 5.73 -20.54
CA THR A 321 -5.37 6.93 -20.56
C THR A 321 -6.65 6.65 -19.80
N ILE A 322 -6.87 7.37 -18.70
CA ILE A 322 -8.09 7.31 -17.90
C ILE A 322 -8.89 8.58 -18.19
N GLU A 323 -10.05 8.43 -18.82
CA GLU A 323 -10.98 9.52 -19.11
C GLU A 323 -12.18 9.43 -18.16
N TYR A 324 -12.30 10.40 -17.26
CA TYR A 324 -13.47 10.59 -16.40
C TYR A 324 -14.46 11.49 -17.11
N VAL A 325 -15.69 11.02 -17.30
CA VAL A 325 -16.73 11.77 -18.02
C VAL A 325 -17.85 12.12 -17.06
N TYR A 326 -18.10 13.42 -16.90
CA TYR A 326 -19.09 13.98 -15.98
C TYR A 326 -20.26 14.53 -16.79
N CYS A 327 -21.50 14.24 -16.37
CA CYS A 327 -22.65 14.99 -16.89
C CYS A 327 -22.47 16.47 -16.51
N ALA A 328 -22.49 17.38 -17.50
CA ALA A 328 -22.58 18.80 -17.18
C ALA A 328 -23.87 19.04 -16.38
N SER A 329 -23.78 19.83 -15.31
CA SER A 329 -24.94 20.12 -14.46
C SER A 329 -26.07 20.64 -15.32
N PRO A 330 -27.30 20.07 -15.24
CA PRO A 330 -28.44 20.67 -15.89
C PRO A 330 -28.57 22.10 -15.36
N ASP A 331 -28.63 23.04 -16.29
CA ASP A 331 -28.76 24.46 -16.03
C ASP A 331 -29.86 24.69 -14.97
N ASN A 332 -29.53 25.37 -13.86
CA ASN A 332 -30.34 25.43 -12.61
C ASN A 332 -31.78 25.95 -12.80
N ASN A 333 -32.17 26.36 -14.01
CA ASN A 333 -33.45 26.94 -14.36
C ASN A 333 -34.47 25.98 -14.99
N LYS A 334 -34.12 24.71 -15.25
CA LYS A 334 -35.09 23.72 -15.75
C LYS A 334 -35.32 22.62 -14.72
N ASN A 335 -36.57 22.47 -14.27
CA ASN A 335 -36.99 21.45 -13.31
C ASN A 335 -36.93 20.00 -13.84
N ASP A 336 -36.35 19.78 -15.01
CA ASP A 336 -36.21 18.44 -15.61
C ASP A 336 -34.92 17.80 -15.10
N LYS A 337 -35.03 17.11 -13.95
CA LYS A 337 -33.91 16.46 -13.25
C LYS A 337 -33.35 15.19 -13.92
N GLU A 338 -33.79 14.86 -15.13
CA GLU A 338 -33.63 13.50 -15.69
C GLU A 338 -32.98 13.41 -17.07
N SER A 339 -32.40 14.49 -17.61
CA SER A 339 -31.66 14.37 -18.88
C SER A 339 -30.32 15.09 -18.83
N CYS A 340 -29.24 14.32 -18.78
CA CYS A 340 -27.96 14.79 -19.30
C CYS A 340 -28.12 14.89 -20.82
N ASP A 341 -27.97 16.09 -21.39
CA ASP A 341 -27.91 16.21 -22.84
C ASP A 341 -26.56 15.62 -23.30
N VAL A 342 -26.60 14.70 -24.26
CA VAL A 342 -25.43 13.87 -24.63
C VAL A 342 -24.28 14.72 -25.20
N ASP A 343 -24.59 15.95 -25.59
CA ASP A 343 -23.65 16.89 -26.19
C ASP A 343 -22.87 17.75 -25.16
N GLU A 344 -23.21 17.71 -23.87
CA GLU A 344 -22.57 18.50 -22.81
C GLU A 344 -21.98 17.61 -21.70
N PHE A 345 -20.86 16.93 -22.02
CA PHE A 345 -20.08 16.22 -21.00
C PHE A 345 -18.76 16.93 -20.72
N ASP A 346 -18.48 17.17 -19.44
CA ASP A 346 -17.15 17.58 -18.99
C ASP A 346 -16.25 16.35 -18.92
N ARG A 347 -15.00 16.48 -19.39
CA ARG A 347 -14.04 15.37 -19.45
C ARG A 347 -12.76 15.73 -18.74
N VAL A 348 -12.28 14.82 -17.89
CA VAL A 348 -10.96 14.90 -17.29
C VAL A 348 -10.15 13.70 -17.75
N THR A 349 -9.03 13.95 -18.43
CA THR A 349 -8.16 12.89 -18.94
C THR A 349 -6.85 12.86 -18.18
N VAL A 350 -6.50 11.68 -17.66
CA VAL A 350 -5.22 11.40 -17.01
C VAL A 350 -4.44 10.43 -17.88
N ASN A 351 -3.25 10.84 -18.33
CA ASN A 351 -2.33 9.98 -19.06
C ASN A 351 -1.19 9.57 -18.14
N THR A 352 -0.98 8.26 -18.01
CA THR A 352 0.07 7.72 -17.15
C THR A 352 0.76 6.53 -17.82
N PRO A 353 2.11 6.52 -17.89
CA PRO A 353 2.84 5.37 -18.39
C PRO A 353 2.93 4.28 -17.31
N TRP A 354 2.59 3.04 -17.68
CA TRP A 354 2.70 1.87 -16.82
C TRP A 354 3.62 0.85 -17.43
N ARG A 355 4.52 0.28 -16.63
CA ARG A 355 5.46 -0.73 -17.11
C ARG A 355 5.01 -2.12 -16.67
N THR A 356 4.77 -3.01 -17.62
CA THR A 356 4.48 -4.42 -17.37
C THR A 356 5.67 -5.11 -16.70
N PHE A 357 5.40 -6.18 -15.96
CA PHE A 357 6.41 -7.01 -15.31
C PHE A 357 7.12 -7.93 -16.32
N SER A 358 8.13 -8.68 -15.87
CA SER A 358 8.94 -9.52 -16.76
C SER A 358 8.13 -10.67 -17.36
N ASP A 359 7.01 -11.02 -16.73
CA ASP A 359 6.03 -11.99 -17.19
C ASP A 359 4.87 -11.40 -17.98
N GLY A 360 4.86 -10.08 -18.21
CA GLY A 360 3.76 -9.39 -18.86
C GLY A 360 2.59 -9.04 -17.94
N TYR A 361 2.66 -9.34 -16.64
CA TYR A 361 1.66 -8.89 -15.68
C TYR A 361 1.63 -7.36 -15.61
N PHE A 362 0.48 -6.79 -15.27
CA PHE A 362 0.37 -5.40 -14.87
C PHE A 362 -0.76 -5.24 -13.86
N GLN A 363 -0.63 -4.23 -13.01
CA GLN A 363 -1.67 -3.76 -12.11
C GLN A 363 -1.57 -2.24 -12.06
N PHE A 364 -2.69 -1.55 -12.23
CA PHE A 364 -2.75 -0.11 -11.97
C PHE A 364 -4.05 0.29 -11.28
N PRO A 365 -3.98 1.25 -10.34
CA PRO A 365 -5.15 1.79 -9.68
C PRO A 365 -5.86 2.80 -10.57
N VAL A 366 -7.19 2.74 -10.58
CA VAL A 366 -8.10 3.75 -11.12
C VAL A 366 -8.90 4.29 -9.94
N THR A 367 -8.55 5.48 -9.48
CA THR A 367 -9.24 6.11 -8.35
C THR A 367 -10.51 6.80 -8.84
N VAL A 368 -11.66 6.36 -8.34
CA VAL A 368 -12.91 7.06 -8.57
C VAL A 368 -13.04 8.14 -7.50
N ALA A 369 -12.66 9.38 -7.84
CA ALA A 369 -12.88 10.52 -6.97
C ALA A 369 -14.38 10.84 -6.91
N LEU A 370 -15.02 10.56 -5.77
CA LEU A 370 -16.42 10.91 -5.52
C LEU A 370 -16.44 12.22 -4.74
N ALA A 371 -16.99 13.27 -5.34
CA ALA A 371 -17.17 14.54 -4.64
C ALA A 371 -18.56 14.62 -4.00
N TYR A 372 -18.64 15.33 -2.87
CA TYR A 372 -19.83 15.45 -2.03
C TYR A 372 -20.51 16.83 -2.19
N ARG A 373 -21.82 16.87 -1.95
CA ARG A 373 -22.59 18.11 -1.81
C ARG A 373 -22.72 18.50 -0.34
N VAL A 374 -22.09 19.61 0.07
CA VAL A 374 -22.47 20.25 1.35
C VAL A 374 -23.77 21.01 1.14
N LYS A 375 -24.82 20.59 1.84
CA LYS A 375 -26.06 21.37 1.90
C LYS A 375 -25.81 22.61 2.76
N GLY A 376 -25.42 23.74 2.16
CA GLY A 376 -25.40 25.04 2.86
C GLY A 376 -24.33 26.08 2.48
N GLY A 377 -23.45 25.84 1.51
CA GLY A 377 -22.43 26.82 1.08
C GLY A 377 -22.47 27.06 -0.42
N ALA A 378 -22.27 28.30 -0.85
CA ALA A 378 -22.20 28.68 -2.26
C ALA A 378 -21.01 27.97 -2.94
N ASP A 379 -21.33 27.32 -4.06
CA ASP A 379 -20.47 27.00 -5.19
C ASP A 379 -19.21 26.17 -4.95
N THR A 380 -19.39 24.84 -4.93
CA THR A 380 -18.56 23.95 -5.74
C THR A 380 -19.35 22.68 -6.02
N GLN A 381 -19.84 22.54 -7.26
CA GLN A 381 -20.43 21.30 -7.76
C GLN A 381 -19.31 20.51 -8.44
N PHE A 382 -18.98 19.35 -7.90
CA PHE A 382 -18.22 18.34 -8.62
C PHE A 382 -19.15 17.13 -8.74
N GLY A 383 -19.54 16.80 -9.98
CA GLY A 383 -20.36 15.63 -10.26
C GLY A 383 -19.56 14.34 -10.03
N MET A 384 -20.25 13.21 -9.89
CA MET A 384 -19.61 11.91 -10.08
C MET A 384 -19.36 11.71 -11.57
N PRO A 385 -18.26 11.04 -11.95
CA PRO A 385 -18.13 10.59 -13.33
C PRO A 385 -19.27 9.62 -13.63
N TYR A 386 -20.00 9.89 -14.70
CA TYR A 386 -21.07 9.04 -15.22
C TYR A 386 -20.51 7.74 -15.84
N TRP A 387 -19.35 7.85 -16.49
CA TRP A 387 -18.53 6.69 -16.86
C TRP A 387 -17.03 7.05 -16.81
N ILE A 388 -16.20 6.01 -16.73
CA ILE A 388 -14.74 6.09 -16.85
C ILE A 388 -14.33 5.22 -18.03
N ASN A 389 -13.59 5.80 -18.98
CA ASN A 389 -12.96 5.02 -20.05
C ASN A 389 -11.49 4.81 -19.71
N VAL A 390 -11.09 3.56 -19.56
CA VAL A 390 -9.67 3.19 -19.42
C VAL A 390 -9.18 2.67 -20.75
N THR A 391 -8.33 3.44 -21.41
CA THR A 391 -7.66 3.01 -22.64
C THR A 391 -6.24 2.56 -22.31
N ILE A 392 -5.93 1.31 -22.63
CA ILE A 392 -4.59 0.74 -22.53
C ILE A 392 -4.03 0.67 -23.94
N GLU A 393 -2.98 1.46 -24.21
CA GLU A 393 -2.24 1.45 -25.46
C GLU A 393 -0.92 0.68 -25.28
N ASP A 394 -0.75 -0.35 -26.09
CA ASP A 394 0.41 -1.23 -26.08
C ASP A 394 1.62 -0.60 -26.82
N PRO A 395 2.83 -1.20 -26.72
CA PRO A 395 4.03 -0.68 -27.38
C PRO A 395 3.95 -0.63 -28.91
N ASN A 396 3.02 -1.38 -29.51
CA ASN A 396 2.79 -1.45 -30.96
C ASN A 396 1.62 -0.54 -31.39
N GLY A 397 1.00 0.22 -30.47
CA GLY A 397 -0.13 1.10 -30.74
C GLY A 397 -1.50 0.40 -30.75
N GLY A 398 -1.58 -0.87 -30.37
CA GLY A 398 -2.84 -1.57 -30.12
C GLY A 398 -3.57 -0.96 -28.93
N LYS A 399 -4.87 -0.69 -29.06
CA LYS A 399 -5.68 -0.03 -28.03
C LYS A 399 -6.78 -0.95 -27.54
N THR A 400 -6.82 -1.17 -26.23
CA THR A 400 -7.96 -1.79 -25.54
C THR A 400 -8.69 -0.70 -24.75
N VAL A 401 -10.00 -0.55 -24.96
CA VAL A 401 -10.84 0.41 -24.22
C VAL A 401 -11.77 -0.37 -23.29
N ILE A 402 -11.66 -0.09 -22.00
CA ILE A 402 -12.49 -0.68 -20.94
C ILE A 402 -13.44 0.41 -20.43
N PRO A 403 -14.72 0.39 -20.86
CA PRO A 403 -15.72 1.32 -20.35
C PRO A 403 -16.27 0.83 -19.00
N ILE A 404 -16.16 1.69 -17.99
CA ILE A 404 -16.61 1.47 -16.61
C ILE A 404 -17.77 2.43 -16.36
N PHE A 405 -18.98 1.89 -16.14
CA PHE A 405 -20.17 2.70 -15.86
C PHE A 405 -20.38 2.84 -14.36
N ILE A 406 -20.59 4.09 -13.92
CA ILE A 406 -20.75 4.47 -12.51
C ILE A 406 -22.04 5.32 -12.41
N GLY A 407 -23.19 4.66 -12.36
CA GLY A 407 -24.50 5.33 -12.29
C GLY A 407 -25.65 4.49 -12.85
N GLU A 408 -26.88 4.80 -12.43
CA GLU A 408 -28.09 4.17 -12.99
C GLU A 408 -28.12 4.35 -14.51
N GLU A 409 -28.40 3.26 -15.23
CA GLU A 409 -28.47 3.23 -16.68
C GLU A 409 -29.56 4.21 -17.14
N ILE A 410 -29.16 5.38 -17.66
CA ILE A 410 -30.10 6.30 -18.30
C ILE A 410 -30.51 5.66 -19.61
N GLN A 411 -31.68 5.02 -19.63
CA GLN A 411 -32.31 4.54 -20.85
C GLN A 411 -32.45 5.75 -21.80
N PRO A 412 -31.80 5.75 -22.97
CA PRO A 412 -31.97 6.82 -23.93
C PRO A 412 -33.47 6.92 -24.22
N LYS A 413 -34.06 8.10 -24.02
CA LYS A 413 -35.47 8.34 -24.38
C LYS A 413 -35.64 7.89 -25.82
N SER A 414 -36.30 6.76 -26.03
CA SER A 414 -36.68 6.30 -27.36
C SER A 414 -37.43 7.47 -28.00
N GLY A 415 -36.85 8.07 -29.04
CA GLY A 415 -37.43 9.24 -29.69
C GLY A 415 -38.88 8.93 -30.01
N SER A 416 -39.81 9.55 -29.29
CA SER A 416 -41.21 9.49 -29.62
C SER A 416 -41.36 10.27 -30.91
N ASN A 417 -41.34 9.57 -32.04
CA ASN A 417 -41.76 10.11 -33.33
C ASN A 417 -43.24 10.47 -33.19
N SER A 418 -43.52 11.70 -32.76
CA SER A 418 -44.84 12.32 -32.81
C SER A 418 -45.12 12.65 -34.27
N SER A 419 -45.73 11.71 -34.98
CA SER A 419 -46.40 11.98 -36.25
C SER A 419 -47.62 12.87 -35.99
N SER A 420 -47.43 14.19 -36.07
CA SER A 420 -48.51 15.15 -36.14
C SER A 420 -49.17 15.04 -37.51
N SER A 421 -50.40 14.54 -37.52
CA SER A 421 -51.34 14.58 -38.64
C SER A 421 -51.69 16.03 -38.99
N ASN A 422 -51.40 16.42 -40.23
CA ASN A 422 -52.01 17.59 -40.86
C ASN A 422 -53.40 17.17 -41.36
N GLU A 423 -54.42 17.80 -40.79
CA GLU A 423 -55.81 17.80 -41.25
C GLU A 423 -56.16 19.26 -41.62
N GLU A 424 -57.13 19.42 -42.54
CA GLU A 424 -57.61 20.65 -43.22
C GLU A 424 -56.86 21.08 -44.50
N GLU A 425 -57.49 21.45 -45.62
CA GLU A 425 -58.87 21.36 -46.13
C GLU A 425 -58.75 21.88 -47.59
N SER A 426 -59.28 21.21 -48.63
CA SER A 426 -59.98 21.91 -49.73
C SER A 426 -60.65 20.97 -50.74
N LYS A 427 -61.92 21.29 -50.96
CA LYS A 427 -62.93 20.73 -51.86
C LYS A 427 -62.59 20.90 -53.35
N LYS A 428 -62.92 19.91 -54.19
CA LYS A 428 -63.98 19.97 -55.26
C LYS A 428 -63.79 18.93 -56.39
N LYS A 429 -64.82 18.07 -56.53
CA LYS A 429 -65.51 17.61 -57.76
C LYS A 429 -64.80 17.74 -59.12
N LYS A 430 -64.61 16.62 -59.84
CA LYS A 430 -65.41 16.15 -61.01
C LYS A 430 -64.65 15.04 -61.79
N SER A 431 -65.40 14.00 -62.22
CA SER A 431 -65.40 13.39 -63.58
C SER A 431 -64.04 12.95 -64.17
N THR A 432 -63.79 11.73 -64.65
CA THR A 432 -64.55 10.89 -65.60
C THR A 432 -63.79 9.55 -65.79
N TYR A 433 -64.54 8.51 -66.16
CA TYR A 433 -64.13 7.24 -66.82
C TYR A 433 -62.89 7.30 -67.75
N ASN A 434 -62.02 6.28 -67.74
CA ASN A 434 -62.01 5.12 -68.66
C ASN A 434 -60.77 4.22 -68.47
N ASP A 435 -61.00 2.94 -68.79
CA ASP A 435 -60.11 1.77 -68.99
C ASP A 435 -59.43 1.08 -67.79
#